data_AF-A2BR25-F1
#
_entry.id   AF-A2BR25-F1
#
_cell.length_a   1.000
_cell.length_b   1.000
_cell.length_c   1.000
_cell.angle_alpha   90.00
_cell.angle_beta   90.00
_cell.angle_gamma   90.00
#
_symmetry.space_group_name_H-M   'P 1'
#
loop_
_entity.id
_entity.type
_entity.pdbx_description
1 polymer ?
#
loop_
_entity_poly.entity_id
_entity_poly.type
_entity_poly.pdbx_seq_one_letter_code
_entity_poly.pdbx_strand_id
1 'polypeptide(L)'
;MKTSELRTLATIAIKKKILQSDLILLRGSGAYDHIKELIEKKFIVKRKQKDGRSYWLSLSEKFFQTFAVSNEYLSNIGSGNNKQQ
;
A
#
# COMPACT_ATOMS: atom_id res chain seq x y z
N MET A 1 -9.53 12.53 -3.32
CA MET A 1 -8.47 11.63 -3.85
C MET A 1 -8.81 11.29 -5.29
N LYS A 2 -7.82 11.20 -6.18
CA LYS A 2 -8.04 10.72 -7.54
C LYS A 2 -8.25 9.21 -7.55
N THR A 3 -8.98 8.68 -8.54
CA THR A 3 -9.24 7.24 -8.70
C THR A 3 -7.94 6.43 -8.80
N SER A 4 -6.90 6.98 -9.43
CA SER A 4 -5.60 6.34 -9.59
C SER A 4 -4.81 6.21 -8.29
N GLU A 5 -4.88 7.22 -7.40
CA GLU A 5 -4.35 7.19 -6.04
C GLU A 5 -5.07 6.13 -5.20
N LEU A 6 -6.41 6.11 -5.24
CA LEU A 6 -7.21 5.17 -4.45
C LEU A 6 -6.90 3.72 -4.82
N ARG A 7 -6.77 3.43 -6.12
CA ARG A 7 -6.38 2.09 -6.59
C ARG A 7 -4.96 1.70 -6.13
N THR A 8 -4.04 2.65 -6.08
CA THR A 8 -2.67 2.43 -5.56
C THR A 8 -2.70 2.16 -4.05
N LEU A 9 -3.47 2.96 -3.29
CA LEU A 9 -3.69 2.76 -1.86
C LEU A 9 -4.35 1.39 -1.57
N ALA A 10 -5.36 1.00 -2.34
CA ALA A 10 -6.02 -0.29 -2.23
C ALA A 10 -5.05 -1.46 -2.47
N THR A 11 -4.13 -1.32 -3.44
CA THR A 11 -3.09 -2.33 -3.68
C THR A 11 -2.18 -2.50 -2.45
N ILE A 12 -1.76 -1.39 -1.84
CA ILE A 12 -0.97 -1.42 -0.60
C ILE A 12 -1.77 -2.05 0.55
N ALA A 13 -3.07 -1.73 0.67
CA ALA A 13 -3.93 -2.28 1.72
C ALA A 13 -4.09 -3.80 1.59
N ILE A 14 -4.34 -4.31 0.38
CA ILE A 14 -4.48 -5.76 0.11
C ILE A 14 -3.17 -6.49 0.38
N LYS A 15 -2.03 -5.91 -0.05
CA LYS A 15 -0.71 -6.51 0.17
C LYS A 15 -0.20 -6.34 1.60
N LYS A 16 -0.82 -5.45 2.39
CA LYS A 16 -0.45 -4.99 3.74
C LYS A 16 0.90 -4.26 3.82
N LYS A 17 1.91 -4.83 3.17
CA LYS A 17 3.29 -4.32 3.08
C LYS A 17 3.86 -4.73 1.72
N ILE A 18 4.37 -3.75 0.97
CA ILE A 18 4.93 -3.97 -0.37
C ILE A 18 6.18 -3.12 -0.56
N LEU A 19 7.15 -3.61 -1.35
CA LEU A 19 8.27 -2.77 -1.78
C LEU A 19 7.79 -1.71 -2.77
N GLN A 20 8.37 -0.52 -2.69
CA GLN A 20 8.09 0.55 -3.64
C GLN A 20 8.39 0.09 -5.07
N SER A 21 9.51 -0.59 -5.30
CA SER A 21 9.87 -1.18 -6.60
C SER A 21 8.77 -2.08 -7.17
N ASP A 22 8.22 -2.98 -6.34
CA ASP A 22 7.20 -3.94 -6.78
C ASP A 22 5.88 -3.22 -7.04
N LEU A 23 5.54 -2.21 -6.22
CA LEU A 23 4.37 -1.39 -6.45
C LEU A 23 4.45 -0.61 -7.77
N ILE A 24 5.63 -0.06 -8.10
CA ILE A 24 5.87 0.59 -9.39
C ILE A 24 5.72 -0.42 -10.53
N LEU A 25 6.25 -1.64 -10.39
CA LEU A 25 6.11 -2.68 -11.41
C LEU A 25 4.63 -3.05 -11.66
N LEU A 26 3.81 -3.11 -10.60
CA LEU A 26 2.38 -3.44 -10.69
C LEU A 26 1.50 -2.31 -11.22
N ARG A 27 1.88 -1.05 -10.98
CA ARG A 27 1.01 0.12 -11.23
C ARG A 27 1.52 1.02 -12.36
N GLY A 28 2.75 0.82 -12.80
CA GLY A 28 3.44 1.69 -13.76
C GLY A 28 4.07 2.93 -13.11
N SER A 29 4.74 3.73 -13.94
CA SER A 29 5.52 4.91 -13.52
C SER A 29 4.70 5.98 -12.77
N GLY A 30 3.41 6.12 -13.06
CA GLY A 30 2.54 7.08 -12.34
C GLY A 30 2.37 6.79 -10.84
N ALA A 31 2.76 5.60 -10.36
CA ALA A 31 2.70 5.29 -8.94
C ALA A 31 3.70 6.08 -8.09
N TYR A 32 4.77 6.65 -8.66
CA TYR A 32 5.66 7.54 -7.91
C TYR A 32 4.91 8.77 -7.36
N ASP A 33 4.11 9.41 -8.20
CA ASP A 33 3.32 10.58 -7.81
C ASP A 33 2.23 10.20 -6.81
N HIS A 34 1.55 9.08 -7.03
CA HIS A 34 0.55 8.58 -6.08
C HIS A 34 1.17 8.29 -4.71
N ILE A 35 2.36 7.68 -4.65
CA ILE A 35 3.05 7.41 -3.38
C ILE A 35 3.36 8.73 -2.66
N LYS A 36 3.83 9.75 -3.39
CA LYS A 36 4.11 11.07 -2.83
C LYS A 36 2.84 11.69 -2.23
N GLU A 37 1.75 11.72 -2.98
CA GLU A 37 0.46 12.26 -2.53
C GLU A 37 -0.11 11.48 -1.33
N LEU A 38 0.03 10.15 -1.30
CA LEU A 38 -0.45 9.31 -0.19
C LEU A 38 0.38 9.46 1.09
N ILE A 39 1.69 9.69 0.97
CA ILE A 39 2.57 10.02 2.12
C ILE A 39 2.19 11.39 2.68
N GLU A 40 1.99 12.38 1.82
CA GLU A 40 1.60 13.74 2.22
C GLU A 40 0.25 13.76 2.96
N LYS A 41 -0.71 12.96 2.49
CA LYS A 41 -2.00 12.75 3.16
C LYS A 41 -1.88 11.95 4.47
N LYS A 42 -0.71 11.38 4.74
CA LYS A 42 -0.39 10.48 5.86
C LYS A 42 -1.20 9.20 5.85
N PHE A 43 -1.59 8.67 4.68
CA PHE A 43 -2.28 7.37 4.59
C PHE A 43 -1.34 6.18 4.50
N ILE A 44 -0.11 6.41 4.06
CA ILE A 44 0.94 5.38 4.02
C ILE A 44 2.20 5.89 4.71
N VAL A 45 3.00 4.96 5.19
CA VAL A 45 4.33 5.21 5.73
C VAL A 45 5.37 4.54 4.83
N LYS A 46 6.50 5.24 4.67
CA LYS A 46 7.65 4.79 3.88
C LYS A 46 8.82 4.50 4.81
N ARG A 47 9.36 3.29 4.78
CA ARG A 47 10.52 2.89 5.58
C ARG A 47 11.64 2.36 4.68
N LYS A 48 12.89 2.75 4.95
CA LYS A 48 14.04 2.26 4.20
C LYS A 48 14.20 0.75 4.42
N GLN A 49 14.43 0.00 3.36
CA GLN A 49 14.76 -1.42 3.46
C GLN A 49 16.18 -1.56 4.06
N LYS A 50 16.38 -2.47 5.02
CA LYS A 50 17.69 -2.67 5.66
C LYS A 50 18.73 -3.20 4.66
N ASP A 51 18.32 -4.15 3.82
CA ASP A 51 19.24 -4.89 2.94
C ASP A 51 19.08 -4.52 1.45
N GLY A 52 18.42 -3.39 1.14
CA GLY A 52 18.08 -3.05 -0.23
C GLY A 52 18.03 -1.56 -0.53
N ARG A 53 18.00 -1.24 -1.83
CA ARG A 53 17.92 0.14 -2.35
C ARG A 53 16.48 0.68 -2.42
N SER A 54 15.49 -0.17 -2.14
CA SER A 54 14.06 0.16 -2.21
C SER A 54 13.51 0.55 -0.83
N TYR A 55 12.23 0.90 -0.81
CA TYR A 55 11.53 1.26 0.42
C TYR A 55 10.33 0.36 0.64
N TRP A 56 10.09 0.01 1.89
CA TRP A 56 8.85 -0.61 2.32
C TRP A 56 7.75 0.44 2.43
N LEU A 57 6.60 0.12 1.85
CA LEU A 57 5.36 0.89 1.96
C LEU A 57 4.35 0.06 2.76
N SER A 58 3.70 0.70 3.73
CA SER A 58 2.61 0.12 4.50
C SER A 58 1.58 1.18 4.88
N LEU A 59 0.39 0.74 5.29
CA LEU A 59 -0.65 1.65 5.79
C LEU A 59 -0.21 2.35 7.07
N SER A 60 -0.67 3.59 7.26
CA SER A 60 -0.51 4.34 8.50
C SER A 60 -1.72 4.14 9.42
N GLU A 61 -1.60 4.60 10.66
CA GLU A 61 -2.73 4.61 11.60
C GLU A 61 -3.88 5.53 11.12
N LYS A 62 -3.55 6.70 10.56
CA LYS A 62 -4.54 7.65 10.04
C LYS A 62 -5.44 7.03 8.96
N PHE A 63 -4.92 6.11 8.15
CA PHE A 63 -5.73 5.38 7.19
C PHE A 63 -6.86 4.62 7.88
N PHE A 64 -6.55 3.84 8.92
CA PHE A 64 -7.55 3.06 9.65
C PHE A 64 -8.59 3.95 10.34
N GLN A 65 -8.16 5.09 10.90
CA GLN A 65 -9.07 6.08 11.49
C GLN A 65 -9.99 6.73 10.45
N THR A 66 -9.46 7.06 9.26
CA THR A 66 -10.21 7.77 8.21
C THR A 66 -11.24 6.88 7.52
N PHE A 67 -10.87 5.62 7.26
CA PHE A 67 -11.72 4.69 6.52
C PHE A 67 -12.53 3.75 7.44
N ALA A 68 -12.38 3.86 8.77
CA ALA A 68 -13.05 3.02 9.76
C ALA A 68 -12.92 1.50 9.47
N VAL A 69 -11.76 1.10 8.97
CA VAL A 69 -11.45 -0.31 8.66
C VAL A 69 -10.51 -0.89 9.71
N SER A 70 -10.64 -2.18 10.01
CA SER A 70 -9.73 -2.89 10.92
C SER A 70 -8.65 -3.63 10.14
N ASN A 71 -7.49 -3.84 10.79
CA ASN A 71 -6.42 -4.66 10.20
C ASN A 71 -6.83 -6.14 10.05
N GLU A 72 -7.74 -6.62 10.90
CA GLU A 72 -8.35 -7.94 10.79
C GLU A 72 -9.16 -8.07 9.49
N TYR A 73 -10.00 -7.08 9.19
CA TYR A 73 -10.78 -7.06 7.95
C TYR A 73 -9.89 -7.12 6.71
N LEU A 74 -8.82 -6.33 6.67
CA LEU A 74 -7.84 -6.39 5.56
C LEU A 74 -7.11 -7.74 5.47
N SER A 75 -6.95 -8.44 6.59
CA SER A 75 -6.33 -9.76 6.63
C SER A 75 -7.19 -10.84 5.98
N ASN A 76 -8.51 -10.71 6.07
CA ASN A 76 -9.44 -11.64 5.48
C ASN A 76 -9.51 -11.49 3.95
N ILE A 77 -9.32 -10.27 3.42
CA ILE A 77 -9.33 -10.01 1.97
C ILE A 77 -8.09 -10.59 1.27
N GLY A 78 -6.90 -10.42 1.88
CA GLY A 78 -5.64 -10.86 1.26
C GLY A 78 -5.41 -12.39 1.29
N SER A 79 -6.20 -13.13 2.07
CA SER A 79 -6.01 -14.58 2.28
C SER A 79 -6.64 -15.44 1.17
N GLY A 80 -7.44 -14.85 0.27
CA GLY A 80 -8.12 -15.57 -0.82
C GLY A 80 -7.22 -16.06 -1.97
N ASN A 81 -5.96 -15.64 -2.04
CA ASN A 81 -5.09 -15.87 -3.21
C ASN A 81 -3.90 -16.82 -2.97
N ASN A 82 -3.91 -17.62 -1.89
CA ASN A 82 -2.86 -18.62 -1.61
C ASN A 82 -3.44 -20.02 -1.28
N LYS A 83 -4.45 -20.46 -2.03
CA LYS A 83 -4.84 -21.89 -2.09
C LYS A 83 -5.17 -22.29 -3.52
N GLN A 84 -4.22 -22.97 -4.14
CA GLN A 84 -4.29 -24.01 -5.20
C GLN A 84 -2.89 -24.02 -5.84
N GLN A 85 -1.98 -24.88 -5.36
CA GLN A 85 -1.74 -26.25 -5.84
C GLN A 85 -1.45 -26.30 -7.33
#